data_AF-A0AAW9IVV9-F1
#
_entry.id   AF-A0AAW9IVV9-F1
#
_cell.length_a   1.000
_cell.length_b   1.000
_cell.length_c   1.000
_cell.angle_alpha   90.00
_cell.angle_beta   90.00
_cell.angle_gamma   90.00
#
_symmetry.space_group_name_H-M   'P 1'
#
loop_
_entity.id
_entity.type
_entity.pdbx_description
1 polymer ?
#
loop_
_entity_poly.entity_id
_entity_poly.type
_entity_poly.pdbx_seq_one_letter_code
_entity_poly.pdbx_strand_id
1 'polypeptide(L)'
;YTELNPTNPTYKLTTGANRVDCARISALMGVLTKDYEQLLMAKDATESVLVYSTEGDGFYTDGSFIQHKDQYGLGATSYVGGYGNVFFAGVPTIASLLQGSPWEISSSKLQILKEFVDNALKPFIYNGIMLDMMRGRGISRSAEDAVGHTSLNAMMLIARIITDPVQKSEMYSFVKQMIQSDTSYDHMYNMRGVNLNQYPISLMNDLDRILNDPNIVPSAKQEYQKNLPMSDRAVHVGDNYLFGVAMFSTRITNFESMN
;
A
#
# COMPACT_ATOMS: atom_id res chain seq x y z
N TYR A 1 -18.60 4.88 13.76
CA TYR A 1 -17.80 3.65 13.54
C TYR A 1 -16.55 3.85 12.67
N THR A 2 -16.45 4.92 11.88
CA THR A 2 -15.21 5.29 11.15
C THR A 2 -14.23 6.12 12.00
N GLU A 3 -14.60 6.43 13.24
CA GLU A 3 -13.81 7.16 14.25
C GLU A 3 -13.34 6.24 15.40
N LEU A 4 -13.19 4.94 15.16
CA LEU A 4 -12.82 3.99 16.20
C LEU A 4 -11.30 4.04 16.48
N ASN A 5 -10.93 4.64 17.61
CA ASN A 5 -9.66 4.41 18.29
C ASN A 5 -9.94 3.60 19.57
N PRO A 6 -9.54 2.32 19.67
CA PRO A 6 -9.86 1.47 20.81
C PRO A 6 -9.17 1.91 22.13
N THR A 7 -8.26 2.89 22.10
CA THR A 7 -7.51 3.33 23.29
C THR A 7 -7.72 4.79 23.68
N ASN A 8 -8.69 5.51 23.07
CA ASN A 8 -8.93 6.93 23.38
C ASN A 8 -10.43 7.21 23.63
N PRO A 9 -10.80 7.76 24.81
CA PRO A 9 -12.20 8.09 25.14
C PRO A 9 -12.80 9.26 24.34
N THR A 10 -12.01 9.92 23.49
CA THR A 10 -12.50 10.87 22.49
C THR A 10 -12.35 10.27 21.10
N TYR A 11 -13.48 10.06 20.41
CA TYR A 11 -13.51 9.63 19.02
C TYR A 11 -12.70 10.63 18.18
N LYS A 12 -11.57 10.18 17.63
CA LYS A 12 -10.76 10.97 16.71
C LYS A 12 -11.01 10.45 15.31
N LEU A 13 -11.23 11.39 14.38
CA LEU A 13 -11.25 11.08 12.96
C LEU A 13 -9.94 10.37 12.60
N THR A 14 -10.05 9.15 12.12
CA THR A 14 -8.91 8.36 11.66
C THR A 14 -8.44 8.87 10.30
N THR A 15 -7.15 8.69 10.00
CA THR A 15 -6.49 9.16 8.77
C THR A 15 -5.66 8.04 8.13
N GLY A 16 -5.30 8.22 6.86
CA GLY A 16 -4.42 7.32 6.12
C GLY A 16 -4.85 5.86 6.21
N ALA A 17 -3.89 4.99 6.53
CA ALA A 17 -4.12 3.55 6.62
C ALA A 17 -5.08 3.13 7.75
N ASN A 18 -5.04 3.81 8.90
CA ASN A 18 -5.97 3.53 10.01
C ASN A 18 -7.43 3.78 9.59
N ARG A 19 -7.67 4.80 8.75
CA ARG A 19 -8.99 5.06 8.20
C ARG A 19 -9.46 3.95 7.27
N VAL A 20 -8.56 3.40 6.45
CA VAL A 20 -8.86 2.25 5.58
C VAL A 20 -9.25 1.03 6.42
N ASP A 21 -8.55 0.75 7.52
CA ASP A 21 -8.92 -0.36 8.41
C ASP A 21 -10.32 -0.16 9.03
N CYS A 22 -10.62 1.04 9.54
CA CYS A 22 -11.96 1.36 10.05
C CYS A 22 -13.04 1.25 8.96
N ALA A 23 -12.74 1.68 7.73
CA ALA A 23 -13.64 1.55 6.59
C ALA A 23 -13.87 0.07 6.23
N ARG A 24 -12.83 -0.77 6.25
CA ARG A 24 -12.94 -2.21 6.00
C ARG A 24 -13.83 -2.90 7.03
N ILE A 25 -13.62 -2.60 8.31
CA ILE A 25 -14.46 -3.14 9.39
C ILE A 25 -15.92 -2.69 9.19
N SER A 26 -16.13 -1.41 8.89
CA SER A 26 -17.47 -0.87 8.66
C SER A 26 -18.17 -1.50 7.46
N ALA A 27 -17.45 -1.72 6.35
CA ALA A 27 -18.00 -2.38 5.17
C ALA A 27 -18.45 -3.81 5.48
N LEU A 28 -17.60 -4.60 6.13
CA LEU A 28 -17.92 -5.99 6.51
C LEU A 28 -19.11 -6.05 7.48
N MET A 29 -19.12 -5.18 8.49
CA MET A 29 -20.23 -5.10 9.43
C MET A 29 -21.52 -4.71 8.73
N GLY A 30 -21.51 -3.70 7.86
CA GLY A 30 -22.68 -3.27 7.10
C GLY A 30 -23.27 -4.37 6.23
N VAL A 31 -22.43 -5.22 5.60
CA VAL A 31 -22.91 -6.40 4.88
C VAL A 31 -23.58 -7.40 5.83
N LEU A 32 -22.94 -7.72 6.96
CA LEU A 32 -23.42 -8.72 7.91
C LEU A 32 -24.72 -8.31 8.61
N THR A 33 -24.87 -7.02 8.93
CA THR A 33 -26.04 -6.46 9.60
C THR A 33 -27.10 -5.97 8.64
N LYS A 34 -26.82 -5.95 7.32
CA LYS A 34 -27.66 -5.36 6.28
C LYS A 34 -27.92 -3.87 6.52
N ASP A 35 -26.90 -3.17 7.02
CA ASP A 35 -26.94 -1.75 7.32
C ASP A 35 -26.39 -0.92 6.14
N TYR A 36 -27.31 -0.31 5.40
CA TYR A 36 -27.01 0.51 4.22
C TYR A 36 -26.31 1.83 4.55
N GLU A 37 -26.58 2.43 5.71
CA GLU A 37 -25.90 3.65 6.14
C GLU A 37 -24.45 3.32 6.51
N GLN A 38 -24.21 2.17 7.13
CA GLN A 38 -22.86 1.71 7.44
C GLN A 38 -22.03 1.41 6.18
N LEU A 39 -22.63 0.86 5.14
CA LEU A 39 -21.98 0.67 3.84
C LEU A 39 -21.63 2.02 3.17
N LEU A 40 -22.53 3.00 3.24
CA LEU A 40 -22.26 4.35 2.75
C LEU A 40 -21.10 5.00 3.50
N MET A 41 -21.09 4.92 4.83
CA MET A 41 -19.98 5.44 5.64
C MET A 41 -18.64 4.76 5.29
N ALA A 42 -18.66 3.46 5.00
CA ALA A 42 -17.44 2.73 4.62
C ALA A 42 -16.92 3.17 3.24
N LYS A 43 -17.83 3.34 2.26
CA LYS A 43 -17.50 3.91 0.96
C LYS A 43 -16.89 5.30 1.10
N ASP A 44 -17.58 6.21 1.78
CA ASP A 44 -17.15 7.60 1.91
C ASP A 44 -15.81 7.71 2.65
N ALA A 45 -15.59 6.87 3.66
CA ALA A 45 -14.31 6.80 4.37
C ALA A 45 -13.17 6.29 3.49
N THR A 46 -13.44 5.36 2.57
CA THR A 46 -12.46 4.85 1.61
C THR A 46 -12.15 5.90 0.53
N GLU A 47 -13.16 6.56 -0.04
CA GLU A 47 -12.96 7.58 -1.07
C GLU A 47 -12.28 8.84 -0.53
N SER A 48 -12.43 9.16 0.75
CA SER A 48 -11.81 10.34 1.35
C SER A 48 -10.29 10.23 1.51
N VAL A 49 -9.71 9.02 1.47
CA VAL A 49 -8.25 8.82 1.52
C VAL A 49 -7.62 8.65 0.14
N LEU A 50 -8.44 8.58 -0.90
CA LEU A 50 -8.02 8.55 -2.31
C LEU A 50 -7.98 9.99 -2.85
N VAL A 51 -7.05 10.76 -2.27
CA VAL A 51 -6.74 12.15 -2.61
C VAL A 51 -5.32 12.45 -2.17
N TYR A 52 -4.60 13.30 -2.92
CA TYR A 52 -3.30 13.79 -2.47
C TYR A 52 -3.48 14.72 -1.27
N SER A 53 -2.70 14.46 -0.23
CA SER A 53 -2.59 15.28 0.95
C SER A 53 -1.68 16.49 0.70
N THR A 54 -2.04 17.61 1.31
CA THR A 54 -1.19 18.80 1.40
C THR A 54 -0.60 18.98 2.80
N GLU A 55 -1.13 18.24 3.78
CA GLU A 55 -0.70 18.27 5.18
C GLU A 55 -1.18 17.02 5.92
N GLY A 56 -0.42 16.56 6.92
CA GLY A 56 -0.86 15.41 7.70
C GLY A 56 -0.49 14.08 7.07
N ASP A 57 -1.19 13.05 7.51
CA ASP A 57 -1.10 11.72 6.96
C ASP A 57 -1.65 11.67 5.52
N GLY A 58 -1.12 10.77 4.71
CA GLY A 58 -1.57 10.52 3.35
C GLY A 58 -0.46 10.57 2.31
N PHE A 59 -0.86 10.48 1.05
CA PHE A 59 0.02 10.49 -0.10
C PHE A 59 0.25 11.91 -0.60
N TYR A 60 1.48 12.27 -0.93
CA TYR A 60 1.85 13.57 -1.49
C TYR A 60 2.25 13.40 -2.96
N THR A 61 2.20 14.49 -3.72
CA THR A 61 2.44 14.49 -5.17
C THR A 61 3.88 14.12 -5.55
N ASP A 62 4.83 14.24 -4.62
CA ASP A 62 6.23 13.79 -4.81
C ASP A 62 6.42 12.27 -4.63
N GLY A 63 5.35 11.54 -4.27
CA GLY A 63 5.37 10.10 -3.98
C GLY A 63 5.57 9.77 -2.49
N SER A 64 5.64 10.78 -1.61
CA SER A 64 5.73 10.54 -0.17
C SER A 64 4.43 9.96 0.35
N PHE A 65 4.52 8.99 1.27
CA PHE A 65 3.41 8.59 2.11
C PHE A 65 3.78 8.84 3.56
N ILE A 66 3.03 9.72 4.20
CA ILE A 66 3.20 10.07 5.60
C ILE A 66 2.13 9.38 6.44
N GLN A 67 2.54 8.86 7.59
CA GLN A 67 1.63 8.37 8.60
C GLN A 67 2.16 8.74 10.00
N HIS A 68 1.26 8.77 10.98
CA HIS A 68 1.53 9.08 12.38
C HIS A 68 1.94 10.52 12.63
N LYS A 69 1.60 11.44 11.72
CA LYS A 69 1.80 12.86 12.01
C LYS A 69 0.89 13.30 13.16
N ASP A 70 1.48 13.88 14.20
CA ASP A 70 0.79 14.48 15.34
C ASP A 70 -0.11 13.48 16.11
N GLN A 71 0.01 12.18 15.81
CA GLN A 71 -0.60 11.10 16.55
C GLN A 71 0.39 10.66 17.63
N TYR A 72 -0.06 10.60 18.87
CA TYR A 72 0.74 10.19 20.03
C TYR A 72 1.94 11.11 20.38
N GLY A 73 1.93 12.36 19.88
CA GLY A 73 3.06 13.29 20.07
C GLY A 73 4.28 12.95 19.21
N LEU A 74 4.11 12.07 18.22
CA LEU A 74 5.15 11.70 17.26
C LEU A 74 5.17 12.67 16.08
N GLY A 75 6.37 12.88 15.53
CA GLY A 75 6.53 13.55 14.24
C GLY A 75 6.06 12.66 13.09
N ALA A 76 5.81 13.25 11.91
CA ALA A 76 5.45 12.50 10.71
C ALA A 76 6.53 11.47 10.33
N THR A 77 6.09 10.27 9.94
CA THR A 77 6.96 9.17 9.51
C THR A 77 6.74 8.87 8.02
N SER A 78 7.83 8.73 7.26
CA SER A 78 7.79 8.17 5.89
C SER A 78 7.51 6.67 5.97
N TYR A 79 6.36 6.23 5.45
CA TYR A 79 5.80 4.96 5.92
C TYR A 79 5.14 4.06 4.87
N VAL A 80 5.46 4.22 3.58
CA VAL A 80 4.77 3.45 2.52
C VAL A 80 4.99 1.94 2.64
N GLY A 81 6.18 1.51 3.09
CA GLY A 81 6.48 0.10 3.33
C GLY A 81 5.89 -0.46 4.62
N GLY A 82 5.39 0.39 5.51
CA GLY A 82 4.66 -0.01 6.72
C GLY A 82 3.16 0.19 6.54
N TYR A 83 2.63 1.31 6.99
CA TYR A 83 1.21 1.62 6.90
C TYR A 83 0.70 1.76 5.46
N GLY A 84 1.56 2.11 4.49
CA GLY A 84 1.15 2.10 3.09
C GLY A 84 0.72 0.71 2.62
N ASN A 85 1.30 -0.37 3.11
CA ASN A 85 0.85 -1.73 2.78
C ASN A 85 -0.54 -2.06 3.33
N VAL A 86 -0.86 -1.57 4.54
CA VAL A 86 -2.23 -1.69 5.10
C VAL A 86 -3.22 -0.97 4.19
N PHE A 87 -2.87 0.23 3.72
CA PHE A 87 -3.67 0.99 2.75
C PHE A 87 -3.85 0.22 1.43
N PHE A 88 -2.76 -0.22 0.80
CA PHE A 88 -2.77 -0.86 -0.51
C PHE A 88 -3.41 -2.25 -0.51
N ALA A 89 -3.48 -2.95 0.62
CA ALA A 89 -4.25 -4.18 0.75
C ALA A 89 -5.73 -3.92 1.09
N GLY A 90 -6.00 -2.92 1.94
CA GLY A 90 -7.32 -2.61 2.45
C GLY A 90 -8.24 -2.00 1.40
N VAL A 91 -7.79 -0.98 0.66
CA VAL A 91 -8.62 -0.31 -0.37
C VAL A 91 -9.13 -1.27 -1.44
N PRO A 92 -8.30 -2.11 -2.10
CA PRO A 92 -8.82 -3.01 -3.12
C PRO A 92 -9.71 -4.12 -2.55
N THR A 93 -9.53 -4.50 -1.28
CA THR A 93 -10.43 -5.44 -0.61
C THR A 93 -11.83 -4.82 -0.46
N ILE A 94 -11.92 -3.57 -0.02
CA ILE A 94 -13.20 -2.84 0.10
C ILE A 94 -13.81 -2.64 -1.29
N ALA A 95 -13.03 -2.17 -2.26
CA ALA A 95 -13.52 -1.94 -3.61
C ALA A 95 -14.06 -3.22 -4.26
N SER A 96 -13.37 -4.36 -4.09
CA SER A 96 -13.85 -5.66 -4.58
C SER A 96 -15.15 -6.10 -3.90
N LEU A 97 -15.30 -5.85 -2.59
CA LEU A 97 -16.51 -6.18 -1.84
C LEU A 97 -17.73 -5.37 -2.31
N LEU A 98 -17.53 -4.08 -2.62
CA LEU A 98 -18.60 -3.15 -2.99
C LEU A 98 -18.85 -3.08 -4.51
N GLN A 99 -18.06 -3.77 -5.32
CA GLN A 99 -18.14 -3.74 -6.79
C GLN A 99 -19.54 -4.14 -7.29
N GLY A 100 -20.10 -3.37 -8.22
CA GLY A 100 -21.43 -3.61 -8.78
C GLY A 100 -22.61 -3.32 -7.83
N SER A 101 -22.35 -2.82 -6.63
CA SER A 101 -23.37 -2.39 -5.68
C SER A 101 -23.61 -0.86 -5.75
N PRO A 102 -24.69 -0.33 -5.14
CA PRO A 102 -24.89 1.12 -5.01
C PRO A 102 -23.76 1.86 -4.27
N TRP A 103 -22.90 1.14 -3.54
CA TRP A 103 -21.78 1.71 -2.78
C TRP A 103 -20.42 1.49 -3.46
N GLU A 104 -20.39 1.13 -4.74
CA GLU A 104 -19.17 0.95 -5.50
C GLU A 104 -18.25 2.18 -5.41
N ILE A 105 -16.95 1.93 -5.25
CA ILE A 105 -15.91 2.97 -5.26
C ILE A 105 -15.78 3.52 -6.68
N SER A 106 -15.84 4.84 -6.83
CA SER A 106 -15.81 5.47 -8.15
C SER A 106 -14.51 5.20 -8.92
N SER A 107 -14.63 5.08 -10.25
CA SER A 107 -13.49 4.82 -11.14
C SER A 107 -12.41 5.90 -11.07
N SER A 108 -12.79 7.17 -10.87
CA SER A 108 -11.84 8.28 -10.68
C SER A 108 -11.02 8.11 -9.40
N LYS A 109 -11.60 7.55 -8.33
CA LYS A 109 -10.89 7.25 -7.08
C LYS A 109 -9.95 6.06 -7.25
N LEU A 110 -10.35 5.04 -8.02
CA LEU A 110 -9.47 3.92 -8.37
C LEU A 110 -8.29 4.35 -9.25
N GLN A 111 -8.46 5.36 -10.10
CA GLN A 111 -7.35 5.94 -10.85
C GLN A 111 -6.32 6.59 -9.92
N ILE A 112 -6.76 7.32 -8.89
CA ILE A 112 -5.86 7.89 -7.88
C ILE A 112 -5.10 6.80 -7.12
N LEU A 113 -5.77 5.68 -6.78
CA LEU A 113 -5.09 4.52 -6.18
C LEU A 113 -3.95 3.99 -7.07
N LYS A 114 -4.16 3.94 -8.38
CA LYS A 114 -3.12 3.54 -9.34
C LYS A 114 -1.97 4.53 -9.35
N GLU A 115 -2.24 5.83 -9.35
CA GLU A 115 -1.19 6.85 -9.26
C GLU A 115 -0.36 6.69 -7.99
N PHE A 116 -0.99 6.36 -6.85
CA PHE A 116 -0.26 6.07 -5.61
C PHE A 116 0.64 4.85 -5.74
N VAL A 117 0.19 3.79 -6.45
CA VAL A 117 1.04 2.63 -6.73
C VAL A 117 2.28 3.03 -7.54
N ASP A 118 2.11 3.79 -8.62
CA ASP A 118 3.21 4.20 -9.48
C ASP A 118 4.16 5.18 -8.81
N ASN A 119 3.62 6.16 -8.10
CA ASN A 119 4.39 7.26 -7.56
C ASN A 119 4.98 6.93 -6.18
N ALA A 120 4.24 6.23 -5.33
CA ALA A 120 4.60 6.04 -3.93
C ALA A 120 5.01 4.61 -3.58
N LEU A 121 4.60 3.57 -4.33
CA LEU A 121 4.92 2.17 -3.99
C LEU A 121 6.06 1.60 -4.84
N LYS A 122 5.88 1.56 -6.17
CA LYS A 122 6.81 0.94 -7.12
C LYS A 122 8.26 1.42 -6.97
N PRO A 123 8.55 2.73 -6.78
CA PRO A 123 9.93 3.22 -6.73
C PRO A 123 10.76 2.73 -5.53
N PHE A 124 10.13 2.08 -4.55
CA PHE A 124 10.78 1.63 -3.31
C PHE A 124 10.75 0.11 -3.14
N ILE A 125 10.38 -0.62 -4.20
CA ILE A 125 10.56 -2.07 -4.29
C ILE A 125 11.72 -2.31 -5.26
N TYR A 126 12.79 -2.93 -4.78
CA TYR A 126 13.98 -3.23 -5.56
C TYR A 126 14.31 -4.71 -5.44
N ASN A 127 14.32 -5.42 -6.58
CA ASN A 127 14.51 -6.87 -6.64
C ASN A 127 13.60 -7.62 -5.66
N GLY A 128 12.32 -7.26 -5.63
CA GLY A 128 11.33 -7.87 -4.73
C GLY A 128 11.37 -7.38 -3.27
N ILE A 129 12.37 -6.57 -2.89
CA ILE A 129 12.57 -6.10 -1.51
C ILE A 129 12.07 -4.67 -1.34
N MET A 130 11.28 -4.41 -0.29
CA MET A 130 10.90 -3.06 0.12
C MET A 130 12.07 -2.39 0.85
N LEU A 131 12.39 -1.14 0.49
CA LEU A 131 13.46 -0.39 1.17
C LEU A 131 13.12 -0.09 2.63
N ASP A 132 14.02 -0.45 3.55
CA ASP A 132 13.83 -0.30 5.00
C ASP A 132 13.60 1.16 5.45
N MET A 133 14.18 2.13 4.72
CA MET A 133 13.94 3.55 4.99
C MET A 133 12.48 4.01 4.83
N MET A 134 11.63 3.14 4.28
CA MET A 134 10.19 3.36 4.06
C MET A 134 9.30 2.56 5.03
N ARG A 135 9.90 1.78 5.94
CA ARG A 135 9.21 0.81 6.81
C ARG A 135 9.04 1.27 8.26
N GLY A 136 9.45 2.49 8.62
CA GLY A 136 9.33 3.04 9.97
C GLY A 136 9.79 2.05 11.05
N ARG A 137 9.01 1.88 12.13
CA ARG A 137 9.32 0.90 13.18
C ARG A 137 9.21 -0.57 12.75
N GLY A 138 8.69 -0.85 11.55
CA GLY A 138 8.54 -2.22 11.03
C GLY A 138 9.88 -2.92 10.75
N ILE A 139 10.99 -2.17 10.68
CA ILE A 139 12.33 -2.73 10.51
C ILE A 139 12.80 -3.59 11.71
N SER A 140 12.20 -3.41 12.90
CA SER A 140 12.59 -4.16 14.10
C SER A 140 11.89 -5.52 14.23
N ARG A 141 11.00 -5.87 13.30
CA ARG A 141 10.16 -7.07 13.37
C ARG A 141 10.75 -8.18 12.49
N SER A 142 11.32 -9.20 13.11
CA SER A 142 11.92 -10.36 12.41
C SER A 142 10.94 -11.19 11.57
N ALA A 143 9.63 -11.03 11.76
CA ALA A 143 8.61 -11.70 10.95
C ALA A 143 8.26 -10.94 9.66
N GLU A 144 8.83 -9.75 9.44
CA GLU A 144 8.47 -8.84 8.34
C GLU A 144 9.61 -8.67 7.32
N ASP A 145 10.51 -9.64 7.16
CA ASP A 145 11.64 -9.51 6.22
C ASP A 145 11.20 -9.48 4.74
N ALA A 146 10.01 -9.98 4.42
CA ALA A 146 9.45 -10.07 3.07
C ALA A 146 8.37 -9.00 2.76
N VAL A 147 8.49 -7.80 3.33
CA VAL A 147 7.50 -6.71 3.12
C VAL A 147 7.30 -6.34 1.64
N GLY A 148 8.34 -6.45 0.81
CA GLY A 148 8.20 -6.22 -0.63
C GLY A 148 7.23 -7.22 -1.28
N HIS A 149 7.22 -8.48 -0.86
CA HIS A 149 6.25 -9.49 -1.33
C HIS A 149 4.82 -9.10 -0.95
N THR A 150 4.62 -8.59 0.27
CA THR A 150 3.32 -8.05 0.71
C THR A 150 2.87 -6.90 -0.19
N SER A 151 3.76 -5.98 -0.54
CA SER A 151 3.46 -4.87 -1.46
C SER A 151 3.09 -5.36 -2.87
N LEU A 152 3.78 -6.38 -3.39
CA LEU A 152 3.48 -6.98 -4.70
C LEU A 152 2.12 -7.71 -4.68
N ASN A 153 1.79 -8.40 -3.59
CA ASN A 153 0.48 -9.04 -3.41
C ASN A 153 -0.65 -8.00 -3.36
N ALA A 154 -0.45 -6.88 -2.65
CA ALA A 154 -1.39 -5.76 -2.66
C ALA A 154 -1.56 -5.19 -4.07
N MET A 155 -0.48 -5.05 -4.84
CA MET A 155 -0.54 -4.62 -6.24
C MET A 155 -1.36 -5.58 -7.10
N MET A 156 -1.24 -6.90 -6.89
CA MET A 156 -2.08 -7.89 -7.59
C MET A 156 -3.56 -7.78 -7.23
N LEU A 157 -3.91 -7.44 -5.97
CA LEU A 157 -5.30 -7.13 -5.61
C LEU A 157 -5.81 -5.88 -6.33
N ILE A 158 -5.00 -4.83 -6.41
CA ILE A 158 -5.35 -3.60 -7.12
C ILE A 158 -5.57 -3.90 -8.61
N ALA A 159 -4.72 -4.74 -9.22
CA ALA A 159 -4.87 -5.13 -10.62
C ALA A 159 -6.22 -5.83 -10.93
N ARG A 160 -6.88 -6.45 -9.94
CA ARG A 160 -8.23 -7.03 -10.12
C ARG A 160 -9.31 -5.98 -10.30
N ILE A 161 -9.19 -4.83 -9.64
CA ILE A 161 -10.21 -3.76 -9.66
C ILE A 161 -9.94 -2.68 -10.71
N ILE A 162 -8.72 -2.62 -11.28
CA ILE A 162 -8.43 -1.76 -12.42
C ILE A 162 -9.06 -2.37 -13.69
N THR A 163 -9.85 -1.55 -14.40
CA THR A 163 -10.56 -1.98 -15.62
C THR A 163 -9.76 -1.73 -16.90
N ASP A 164 -8.85 -0.75 -16.87
CA ASP A 164 -7.97 -0.46 -18.00
C ASP A 164 -6.99 -1.64 -18.24
N PRO A 165 -7.04 -2.30 -19.40
CA PRO A 165 -6.22 -3.48 -19.67
C PRO A 165 -4.73 -3.14 -19.82
N VAL A 166 -4.38 -1.93 -20.26
CA VAL A 166 -2.98 -1.49 -20.40
C VAL A 166 -2.39 -1.29 -19.01
N GLN A 167 -3.08 -0.55 -18.14
CA GLN A 167 -2.62 -0.33 -16.76
C GLN A 167 -2.52 -1.65 -15.98
N LYS A 168 -3.47 -2.57 -16.18
CA LYS A 168 -3.41 -3.91 -15.58
C LYS A 168 -2.20 -4.70 -16.05
N SER A 169 -1.92 -4.67 -17.36
CA SER A 169 -0.75 -5.33 -17.94
C SER A 169 0.56 -4.75 -17.38
N GLU A 170 0.67 -3.43 -17.25
CA GLU A 170 1.84 -2.77 -16.63
C GLU A 170 2.11 -3.26 -15.21
N MET A 171 1.06 -3.42 -14.40
CA MET A 171 1.17 -3.94 -13.03
C MET A 171 1.64 -5.39 -13.02
N TYR A 172 1.11 -6.23 -13.92
CA TYR A 172 1.57 -7.63 -14.04
C TYR A 172 3.03 -7.73 -14.49
N SER A 173 3.43 -6.92 -15.48
CA SER A 173 4.82 -6.84 -15.93
C SER A 173 5.77 -6.42 -14.80
N PHE A 174 5.38 -5.44 -13.99
CA PHE A 174 6.17 -4.99 -12.83
C PHE A 174 6.27 -6.08 -11.76
N VAL A 175 5.14 -6.69 -11.36
CA VAL A 175 5.13 -7.76 -10.35
C VAL A 175 6.00 -8.94 -10.81
N LYS A 176 5.87 -9.35 -12.07
CA LYS A 176 6.68 -10.43 -12.65
C LYS A 176 8.16 -10.10 -12.60
N GLN A 177 8.55 -8.89 -12.98
CA GLN A 177 9.95 -8.45 -12.93
C GLN A 177 10.50 -8.47 -11.51
N MET A 178 9.74 -7.97 -10.53
CA MET A 178 10.19 -7.90 -9.14
C MET A 178 10.36 -9.29 -8.53
N ILE A 179 9.44 -10.21 -8.80
CA ILE A 179 9.53 -11.60 -8.32
C ILE A 179 10.71 -12.32 -8.98
N GLN A 180 10.90 -12.17 -10.29
CA GLN A 180 11.98 -12.86 -11.02
C GLN A 180 13.37 -12.31 -10.68
N SER A 181 13.47 -11.07 -10.22
CA SER A 181 14.73 -10.44 -9.83
C SER A 181 15.07 -10.64 -8.35
N ASP A 182 14.14 -11.16 -7.54
CA ASP A 182 14.38 -11.46 -6.13
C ASP A 182 15.20 -12.75 -5.99
N THR A 183 16.46 -12.59 -5.60
CA THR A 183 17.35 -13.71 -5.28
C THR A 183 17.47 -13.96 -3.78
N SER A 184 16.76 -13.20 -2.95
CA SER A 184 16.85 -13.23 -1.48
C SER A 184 15.78 -14.12 -0.88
N TYR A 185 14.56 -14.08 -1.42
CA TYR A 185 13.42 -14.83 -0.91
C TYR A 185 12.58 -15.44 -2.04
N ASP A 186 12.03 -16.63 -1.79
CA ASP A 186 11.03 -17.24 -2.68
C ASP A 186 9.65 -16.65 -2.38
N HIS A 187 9.13 -15.84 -3.33
CA HIS A 187 7.81 -15.20 -3.23
C HIS A 187 6.67 -16.21 -3.09
N MET A 188 6.70 -17.30 -3.85
CA MET A 188 5.63 -18.31 -3.82
C MET A 188 5.67 -19.12 -2.53
N TYR A 189 6.85 -19.40 -1.99
CA TYR A 189 7.01 -20.00 -0.67
C TYR A 189 6.47 -19.07 0.43
N ASN A 190 6.85 -17.80 0.42
CA ASN A 190 6.41 -16.82 1.41
C ASN A 190 4.90 -16.59 1.38
N MET A 191 4.30 -16.60 0.18
CA MET A 191 2.86 -16.49 0.03
C MET A 191 2.10 -17.68 0.63
N ARG A 192 2.68 -18.88 0.62
CA ARG A 192 2.12 -20.10 1.26
C ARG A 192 2.32 -20.12 2.77
N GLY A 193 3.23 -19.30 3.29
CA GLY A 193 3.59 -19.21 4.70
C GLY A 193 2.68 -18.30 5.53
N VAL A 194 3.26 -17.78 6.61
CA VAL A 194 2.61 -17.14 7.80
C VAL A 194 1.72 -15.92 7.49
N ASN A 195 1.69 -15.43 6.25
CA ASN A 195 0.91 -14.26 5.82
C ASN A 195 -0.29 -14.57 4.89
N LEU A 196 -0.66 -15.85 4.74
CA LEU A 196 -1.91 -16.26 4.07
C LEU A 196 -3.16 -15.54 4.59
N ASN A 197 -3.15 -15.13 5.86
CA ASN A 197 -4.31 -14.55 6.52
C ASN A 197 -4.81 -13.22 5.90
N GLN A 198 -4.00 -12.55 5.06
CA GLN A 198 -4.34 -11.25 4.50
C GLN A 198 -4.80 -11.30 3.03
N TYR A 199 -4.56 -12.41 2.31
CA TYR A 199 -4.82 -12.49 0.88
C TYR A 199 -5.63 -13.75 0.51
N PRO A 200 -6.57 -13.65 -0.45
CA PRO A 200 -7.35 -14.81 -0.87
C PRO A 200 -6.46 -15.83 -1.57
N ILE A 201 -6.71 -17.13 -1.35
CA ILE A 201 -5.97 -18.23 -2.02
C ILE A 201 -6.01 -18.06 -3.55
N SER A 202 -7.10 -17.53 -4.12
CA SER A 202 -7.20 -17.27 -5.55
C SER A 202 -6.12 -16.32 -6.09
N LEU A 203 -5.52 -15.48 -5.24
CA LEU A 203 -4.42 -14.60 -5.63
C LEU A 203 -3.16 -15.40 -6.00
N MET A 204 -2.96 -16.58 -5.40
CA MET A 204 -1.86 -17.48 -5.78
C MET A 204 -2.01 -17.96 -7.22
N ASN A 205 -3.23 -18.27 -7.65
CA ASN A 205 -3.50 -18.69 -9.02
C ASN A 205 -3.25 -17.54 -10.01
N ASP A 206 -3.59 -16.31 -9.63
CA ASP A 206 -3.27 -15.14 -10.47
C ASP A 206 -1.76 -14.93 -10.59
N LEU A 207 -1.02 -15.07 -9.49
CA LEU A 207 0.44 -14.97 -9.48
C LEU A 207 1.10 -16.08 -10.31
N ASP A 208 0.72 -17.33 -10.10
CA ASP A 208 1.21 -18.47 -10.89
C ASP A 208 0.94 -18.26 -12.38
N ARG A 209 -0.28 -17.82 -12.74
CA ARG A 209 -0.63 -17.48 -14.11
C ARG A 209 0.29 -16.40 -14.67
N ILE A 210 0.50 -15.27 -13.99
CA ILE A 210 1.34 -14.19 -14.55
C ILE A 210 2.81 -14.58 -14.67
N LEU A 211 3.31 -15.39 -13.72
CA LEU A 211 4.69 -15.87 -13.74
C LEU A 211 4.92 -16.84 -14.91
N ASN A 212 3.94 -17.70 -15.19
CA ASN A 212 4.02 -18.73 -16.24
C ASN A 212 3.52 -18.28 -17.63
N ASP A 213 2.81 -17.15 -17.75
CA ASP A 213 2.33 -16.65 -19.05
C ASP A 213 3.48 -16.01 -19.86
N PRO A 214 3.87 -16.57 -21.02
CA PRO A 214 4.95 -16.02 -21.84
C PRO A 214 4.59 -14.68 -22.50
N ASN A 215 3.30 -14.33 -22.59
CA ASN A 215 2.86 -13.05 -23.18
C ASN A 215 2.98 -11.88 -22.20
N ILE A 216 3.09 -12.16 -20.90
CA ILE A 216 3.38 -11.14 -19.89
C ILE A 216 4.90 -11.01 -19.81
N VAL A 217 5.41 -10.01 -20.52
CA VAL A 217 6.83 -9.66 -20.53
C VAL A 217 7.16 -8.89 -19.25
N PRO A 218 8.16 -9.31 -18.46
CA PRO A 218 8.61 -8.54 -17.29
C PRO A 218 9.01 -7.12 -17.69
N SER A 219 8.70 -6.11 -16.87
CA SER A 219 9.13 -4.74 -17.15
C SER A 219 10.65 -4.66 -17.27
N ALA A 220 11.17 -3.74 -18.09
CA ALA A 220 12.60 -3.48 -18.11
C ALA A 220 13.05 -2.86 -16.76
N LYS A 221 14.28 -3.17 -16.32
CA LYS A 221 14.92 -2.37 -15.26
C LYS A 221 15.10 -0.95 -15.78
N GLN A 222 14.84 0.03 -14.92
CA GLN A 222 14.96 1.44 -15.25
C GLN A 222 15.90 2.10 -14.26
N GLU A 223 16.85 2.88 -14.78
CA GLU A 223 17.61 3.82 -13.97
C GLU A 223 16.75 5.05 -13.67
N TYR A 224 16.78 5.52 -12.43
CA TYR A 224 16.06 6.73 -12.05
C TYR A 224 16.63 7.37 -10.77
N GLN A 225 16.40 8.67 -10.65
CA GLN A 225 16.53 9.41 -9.40
C GLN A 225 15.14 9.86 -8.96
N LYS A 226 14.82 9.65 -7.68
CA LYS A 226 13.59 10.18 -7.08
C LYS A 226 13.89 10.86 -5.75
N ASN A 227 13.46 12.11 -5.65
CA ASN A 227 13.53 12.91 -4.44
C ASN A 227 12.13 13.06 -3.86
N LEU A 228 12.01 12.94 -2.54
CA LEU A 228 10.75 13.03 -1.80
C LEU A 228 10.88 14.11 -0.71
N PRO A 229 10.83 15.40 -1.07
CA PRO A 229 10.97 16.49 -0.11
C PRO A 229 9.96 16.47 1.03
N MET A 230 8.76 15.92 0.81
CA MET A 230 7.71 15.86 1.83
C MET A 230 7.96 14.78 2.88
N SER A 231 8.83 13.81 2.60
CA SER A 231 9.19 12.74 3.55
C SER A 231 10.68 12.64 3.87
N ASP A 232 11.47 13.63 3.44
CA ASP A 232 12.92 13.68 3.65
C ASP A 232 13.61 12.37 3.20
N ARG A 233 13.24 11.88 2.02
CA ARG A 233 13.84 10.69 1.39
C ARG A 233 14.40 11.02 0.00
N ALA A 234 15.42 10.27 -0.41
CA ALA A 234 15.87 10.23 -1.79
C ALA A 234 16.28 8.80 -2.15
N VAL A 235 16.06 8.40 -3.39
CA VAL A 235 16.51 7.11 -3.93
C VAL A 235 17.10 7.31 -5.33
N HIS A 236 18.21 6.63 -5.57
CA HIS A 236 18.84 6.48 -6.86
C HIS A 236 18.89 5.00 -7.23
N VAL A 237 18.45 4.65 -8.42
CA VAL A 237 18.58 3.31 -9.00
C VAL A 237 19.47 3.43 -10.22
N GLY A 238 20.62 2.77 -10.18
CA GLY A 238 21.49 2.57 -11.33
C GLY A 238 21.33 1.16 -11.90
N ASP A 239 22.18 0.78 -12.85
CA ASP A 239 22.08 -0.49 -13.59
C ASP A 239 21.95 -1.73 -12.69
N ASN A 240 22.79 -1.80 -11.64
CA ASN A 240 22.90 -2.97 -10.76
C ASN A 240 23.00 -2.60 -9.29
N TYR A 241 22.68 -1.36 -8.93
CA TYR A 241 22.71 -0.91 -7.55
C TYR A 241 21.57 0.06 -7.26
N LEU A 242 21.26 0.18 -5.97
CA LEU A 242 20.36 1.19 -5.44
C LEU A 242 21.05 1.91 -4.29
N PHE A 243 20.86 3.22 -4.23
CA PHE A 243 21.31 4.05 -3.12
C PHE A 243 20.14 4.84 -2.55
N GLY A 244 19.83 4.64 -1.28
CA GLY A 244 18.76 5.34 -0.57
C GLY A 244 19.31 6.22 0.54
N VAL A 245 18.73 7.41 0.71
CA VAL A 245 19.08 8.35 1.79
C VAL A 245 17.84 8.63 2.62
N ALA A 246 17.94 8.34 3.92
CA ALA A 246 16.95 8.70 4.92
C ALA A 246 17.42 9.92 5.72
N MET A 247 16.70 11.02 5.60
CA MET A 247 16.96 12.26 6.33
C MET A 247 15.80 12.55 7.29
N PHE A 248 15.94 13.62 8.06
CA PHE A 248 14.90 14.13 8.93
C PHE A 248 15.00 15.64 9.04
N SER A 249 13.93 16.28 9.50
CA SER A 249 13.86 17.74 9.65
C SER A 249 12.80 18.09 10.69
N THR A 250 12.41 19.36 10.76
CA THR A 250 11.24 19.78 11.55
C THR A 250 9.92 19.22 11.00
N ARG A 251 9.91 18.66 9.78
CA ARG A 251 8.72 18.04 9.17
C ARG A 251 8.61 16.55 9.46
N ILE A 252 9.73 15.84 9.51
CA ILE A 252 9.79 14.37 9.54
C ILE A 252 10.63 13.91 10.72
N THR A 253 10.11 12.96 11.49
CA THR A 253 10.83 12.39 12.63
C THR A 253 12.10 11.66 12.19
N ASN A 254 13.11 11.65 13.05
CA ASN A 254 14.37 10.94 12.81
C ASN A 254 14.16 9.42 12.73
N PHE A 255 13.37 8.87 13.65
CA PHE A 255 12.85 7.51 13.63
C PHE A 255 11.58 7.43 14.47
N GLU A 256 10.91 6.29 14.40
CA GLU A 256 9.74 6.01 15.22
C GLU A 256 10.05 4.83 16.15
N SER A 257 9.79 5.01 17.44
CA SER A 257 9.85 3.96 18.46
C SER A 257 8.60 4.05 19.32
N MET A 258 7.72 3.07 19.18
CA MET A 258 6.49 2.95 19.96
C MET A 258 6.10 1.47 20.10
N ASN A 259 5.42 1.16 21.20
CA ASN A 259 5.08 -0.19 21.68
C ASN A 259 6.31 -1.03 22.06
#